data_AF-A0A523YAH8-F1
#
_entry.id   AF-A0A523YAH8-F1
#
_cell.length_a   1.000
_cell.length_b   1.000
_cell.length_c   1.000
_cell.angle_alpha   90.00
_cell.angle_beta   90.00
_cell.angle_gamma   90.00
#
_symmetry.space_group_name_H-M   'P 1'
#
loop_
_entity.id
_entity.type
_entity.pdbx_description
1 polymer ?
#
loop_
_entity_poly.entity_id
_entity_poly.type
_entity_poly.pdbx_seq_one_letter_code
_entity_poly.pdbx_strand_id
1 'polypeptide(L)'
;MAEECVADGADVIVIGCAGTGLLCSMAGLNKVTVGRQVIPVLDPVMVAMKTAEMAVDIKRGTGLPIPSRARNYVLPSREDWTRVRSAFGLPT
;
A
#
# COMPACT_ATOMS: atom_id res chain seq x y z
N MET A 1 17.34 -4.94 9.25
CA MET A 1 16.73 -5.22 7.94
C MET A 1 16.67 -4.01 7.02
N ALA A 2 15.82 -2.98 7.24
CA ALA A 2 15.76 -1.84 6.31
C ALA A 2 17.11 -1.10 6.16
N GLU A 3 17.82 -0.88 7.27
CA GLU A 3 19.15 -0.25 7.27
C GLU A 3 20.23 -1.11 6.57
N GLU A 4 20.14 -2.43 6.69
CA GLU A 4 21.06 -3.37 6.02
C GLU A 4 20.84 -3.33 4.50
N CYS A 5 19.58 -3.30 4.04
CA CYS A 5 19.28 -3.12 2.62
C CYS A 5 19.85 -1.79 2.08
N VAL A 6 19.78 -0.72 2.86
CA VAL A 6 20.39 0.57 2.48
C VAL A 6 21.92 0.46 2.44
N ALA A 7 22.54 -0.23 3.39
CA ALA A 7 23.98 -0.50 3.38
C ALA A 7 24.41 -1.32 2.16
N ASP A 8 23.55 -2.22 1.68
CA ASP A 8 23.74 -3.00 0.44
C ASP A 8 23.47 -2.19 -0.85
N GLY A 9 23.08 -0.92 -0.72
CA GLY A 9 22.89 0.01 -1.85
C GLY A 9 21.43 0.25 -2.26
N ALA A 10 20.44 -0.06 -1.42
CA ALA A 10 19.04 0.25 -1.72
C ALA A 10 18.74 1.76 -1.58
N ASP A 11 18.29 2.38 -2.68
CA ASP A 11 17.81 3.76 -2.71
C ASP A 11 16.30 3.91 -2.43
N VAL A 12 15.59 2.79 -2.24
CA VAL A 12 14.17 2.73 -1.91
C VAL A 12 13.84 1.44 -1.16
N ILE A 13 12.94 1.51 -0.19
CA ILE A 13 12.40 0.33 0.50
C ILE A 13 10.94 0.14 0.10
N VAL A 14 10.59 -1.04 -0.40
CA VAL A 14 9.20 -1.41 -0.69
C VAL A 14 8.73 -2.42 0.35
N ILE A 15 7.67 -2.09 1.08
CA ILE A 15 7.11 -3.05 2.03
C ILE A 15 6.40 -4.18 1.25
N GLY A 16 6.85 -5.42 1.44
CA GLY A 16 6.34 -6.58 0.70
C GLY A 16 4.96 -7.09 1.15
N CYS A 17 4.39 -6.53 2.22
CA CYS A 17 3.11 -6.94 2.79
C CYS A 17 2.15 -5.76 2.85
N ALA A 18 0.92 -5.92 2.33
CA ALA A 18 -0.10 -4.89 2.34
C ALA A 18 -0.48 -4.42 3.76
N GLY A 19 -0.64 -5.36 4.71
CA GLY A 19 -0.99 -5.03 6.09
C GLY A 19 0.13 -4.27 6.81
N THR A 20 1.38 -4.71 6.64
CA THR A 20 2.55 -4.05 7.24
C THR A 20 2.78 -2.67 6.62
N GLY A 21 2.59 -2.52 5.31
CA GLY A 21 2.73 -1.23 4.62
C GLY A 21 1.86 -0.15 5.21
N LEU A 22 0.58 -0.46 5.43
CA LEU A 22 -0.37 0.45 6.08
C LEU A 22 0.05 0.81 7.51
N LEU A 23 0.48 -0.17 8.31
CA LEU A 23 0.95 0.09 9.68
C LEU A 23 2.17 1.00 9.70
N CYS A 24 3.13 0.80 8.79
CA CYS A 24 4.29 1.67 8.64
C CYS A 24 3.87 3.10 8.28
N SER A 25 2.98 3.28 7.31
CA SER A 25 2.42 4.59 6.95
C SER A 25 1.74 5.28 8.13
N MET A 26 0.89 4.55 8.87
CA MET A 26 0.17 5.08 10.04
C MET A 26 1.12 5.48 11.17
N ALA A 27 2.24 4.76 11.34
CA ALA A 27 3.27 5.06 12.33
C ALA A 27 4.24 6.18 11.90
N GLY A 28 4.06 6.77 10.72
CA GLY A 28 4.97 7.79 10.18
C GLY A 28 6.32 7.24 9.68
N LEU A 29 6.40 5.93 9.39
CA LEU A 29 7.58 5.24 8.87
C LEU A 29 7.64 5.28 7.33
N ASN A 30 7.55 6.48 6.77
CA ASN A 30 7.57 6.74 5.33
C ASN A 30 8.99 6.97 4.78
N LYS A 31 10.01 6.94 5.65
CA LYS A 31 11.43 7.08 5.30
C LYS A 31 12.31 6.42 6.34
N VAL A 32 13.50 6.01 5.92
CA VAL A 32 14.59 5.55 6.80
C VAL A 32 15.79 6.46 6.60
N THR A 33 16.48 6.82 7.68
CA THR A 33 17.72 7.62 7.61
C THR A 33 18.90 6.74 8.00
N VAL A 34 19.86 6.55 7.09
CA VAL A 34 21.10 5.80 7.36
C VAL A 34 22.28 6.71 7.04
N GLY A 35 23.04 7.10 8.07
CA GLY A 35 24.10 8.09 7.93
C GLY A 35 23.56 9.42 7.39
N ARG A 36 23.95 9.78 6.16
CA ARG A 36 23.48 11.00 5.46
C ARG A 36 22.40 10.74 4.41
N GLN A 37 22.03 9.49 4.17
CA GLN A 37 21.01 9.11 3.19
C GLN A 37 19.64 9.08 3.83
N VAL A 38 18.65 9.69 3.16
CA VAL A 38 17.23 9.61 3.51
C VAL A 38 16.53 8.84 2.41
N ILE A 39 16.12 7.62 2.73
CA ILE A 39 15.58 6.64 1.78
C ILE A 39 14.06 6.55 1.95
N PRO A 40 13.25 6.70 0.87
CA PRO A 40 11.81 6.57 0.96
C PRO A 40 11.38 5.13 1.23
N VAL A 41 10.33 4.98 2.04
CA VAL A 41 9.62 3.71 2.26
C VAL A 41 8.29 3.79 1.55
N LEU A 42 8.06 2.87 0.62
CA LEU A 42 6.83 2.82 -0.18
C LEU A 42 5.79 1.91 0.46
N ASP A 43 4.59 2.46 0.63
CA ASP A 43 3.39 1.72 0.98
C ASP A 43 2.79 1.05 -0.27
N PRO A 44 2.84 -0.29 -0.38
CA PRO A 44 2.33 -1.00 -1.54
C PRO A 44 0.81 -0.80 -1.73
N VAL A 45 0.04 -0.53 -0.67
CA VAL A 45 -1.41 -0.32 -0.78
C VAL A 45 -1.71 0.99 -1.48
N MET A 46 -0.97 2.05 -1.15
CA MET A 46 -1.13 3.36 -1.80
C MET A 46 -0.68 3.31 -3.27
N VAL A 47 0.41 2.60 -3.55
CA VAL A 47 0.86 2.37 -4.94
C VAL A 47 -0.20 1.60 -5.74
N ALA A 48 -0.79 0.56 -5.15
CA ALA A 48 -1.87 -0.21 -5.77
C ALA A 48 -3.12 0.64 -5.99
N MET A 49 -3.51 1.49 -5.03
CA MET A 49 -4.63 2.42 -5.18
C MET A 49 -4.40 3.36 -6.36
N LYS A 50 -3.23 3.98 -6.47
CA LYS A 50 -2.92 4.87 -7.59
C LYS A 50 -2.94 4.13 -8.92
N THR A 51 -2.43 2.90 -8.95
CA THR A 51 -2.49 2.04 -10.13
C THR A 51 -3.93 1.74 -10.53
N ALA A 52 -4.81 1.48 -9.56
CA ALA A 52 -6.24 1.25 -9.81
C ALA A 52 -6.93 2.52 -10.36
N GLU A 53 -6.64 3.70 -9.82
CA GLU A 53 -7.13 4.99 -10.36
C GLU A 53 -6.72 5.16 -11.83
N MET A 54 -5.43 4.99 -12.12
CA MET A 54 -4.91 5.07 -13.49
C MET A 54 -5.60 4.08 -14.42
N ALA A 55 -5.83 2.85 -13.95
CA ALA A 55 -6.52 1.84 -14.73
C ALA A 55 -7.97 2.27 -15.03
N VAL A 56 -8.71 2.76 -14.02
CA VAL A 56 -10.07 3.30 -14.21
C VAL A 56 -10.08 4.42 -15.25
N ASP A 57 -9.13 5.36 -15.18
CA ASP A 57 -9.01 6.46 -16.13
C ASP A 57 -8.72 5.98 -17.55
N ILE A 58 -7.80 5.03 -17.72
CA ILE A 58 -7.51 4.39 -19.03
C ILE A 58 -8.77 3.73 -19.59
N LYS A 59 -9.53 3.00 -18.77
CA LYS A 59 -10.79 2.38 -19.20
C LYS A 59 -11.80 3.44 -19.67
N ARG A 60 -11.93 4.55 -18.93
CA ARG A 60 -12.82 5.66 -19.30
C ARG A 60 -12.40 6.33 -20.60
N GLY A 61 -11.09 6.52 -20.81
CA GLY A 61 -10.57 7.19 -22.00
C GLY A 61 -10.51 6.33 -23.27
N THR A 62 -10.31 5.01 -23.13
CA THR A 62 -10.11 4.09 -24.28
C THR A 62 -11.30 3.19 -24.58
N GLY A 63 -12.24 3.04 -23.63
CA GLY A 63 -13.34 2.07 -23.73
C GLY A 63 -12.92 0.61 -23.57
N LEU A 64 -11.63 0.32 -23.38
CA LEU A 64 -11.14 -1.05 -23.22
C LEU A 64 -11.53 -1.61 -21.85
N PRO A 65 -12.11 -2.82 -21.78
CA PRO A 65 -12.42 -3.44 -20.50
C PRO A 65 -11.12 -3.82 -19.78
N ILE A 66 -11.04 -3.50 -18.48
CA ILE A 66 -10.02 -4.08 -17.59
C ILE A 66 -10.65 -5.33 -16.97
N PRO A 67 -10.28 -6.54 -17.40
CA PRO A 67 -10.82 -7.75 -16.80
C PRO A 67 -10.21 -7.91 -15.39
N SER A 68 -10.98 -7.57 -14.36
CA SER A 68 -10.68 -8.01 -13.00
C SER A 68 -11.05 -9.50 -12.86
N ARG A 69 -10.06 -10.36 -12.61
CA ARG A 69 -10.25 -11.83 -12.53
C ARG A 69 -10.05 -12.39 -11.11
N ALA A 70 -9.86 -11.54 -10.10
CA ALA A 70 -9.64 -12.00 -8.73
C ALA A 70 -10.99 -12.37 -8.06
N ARG A 71 -11.47 -13.60 -8.30
CA ARG A 71 -12.65 -14.19 -7.64
C ARG A 71 -12.32 -14.67 -6.21
N ASN A 72 -11.97 -13.75 -5.30
CA ASN A 72 -11.71 -14.11 -3.90
C ASN A 72 -12.87 -13.63 -3.01
N TYR A 73 -13.96 -14.39 -3.01
CA TYR A 73 -15.21 -14.05 -2.32
C TYR A 73 -15.31 -14.66 -0.92
N VAL A 74 -14.45 -14.22 0.01
CA VAL A 74 -14.74 -14.37 1.43
C VAL A 74 -14.78 -12.98 2.04
N LEU A 75 -15.99 -12.58 2.43
CA LEU A 75 -16.17 -11.31 3.13
C LEU A 75 -15.62 -11.44 4.57
N PRO A 76 -14.90 -10.43 5.08
CA PRO A 76 -14.51 -10.37 6.48
C PRO A 76 -15.72 -10.46 7.41
N SER A 77 -15.49 -10.91 8.64
CA SER A 77 -16.51 -10.87 9.69
C SER A 77 -16.97 -9.42 9.96
N ARG A 78 -18.15 -9.23 10.56
CA ARG A 78 -18.62 -7.88 10.95
C ARG A 78 -17.66 -7.19 11.92
N GLU A 79 -17.07 -7.95 12.84
CA GLU A 79 -16.12 -7.42 13.81
C GLU A 79 -14.84 -6.92 13.14
N ASP A 80 -14.30 -7.69 12.19
CA ASP A 80 -13.15 -7.27 11.40
C ASP A 80 -13.44 -6.01 10.56
N TRP A 81 -14.64 -5.92 10.00
CA TRP A 81 -15.09 -4.72 9.28
C TRP A 81 -15.11 -3.48 10.17
N THR A 82 -15.70 -3.57 11.36
CA THR A 82 -15.76 -2.46 12.31
C THR A 82 -14.36 -2.01 12.73
N ARG A 83 -13.48 -2.96 13.07
CA ARG A 83 -12.09 -2.69 13.46
C ARG A 83 -11.33 -1.97 12.36
N VAL A 84 -11.40 -2.46 11.13
CA VAL A 84 -10.72 -1.84 9.98
C VAL A 84 -11.29 -0.46 9.70
N ARG A 85 -12.62 -0.29 9.66
CA ARG A 85 -13.25 1.03 9.41
C ARG A 85 -12.84 2.06 10.45
N SER A 86 -12.82 1.69 11.73
CA SER A 86 -12.33 2.55 12.81
C SER A 86 -10.87 2.97 12.61
N ALA A 87 -9.99 2.05 12.21
CA ALA A 87 -8.57 2.36 11.98
C ALA A 87 -8.35 3.39 10.86
N PHE A 88 -9.30 3.49 9.92
CA PHE A 88 -9.29 4.46 8.82
C PHE A 88 -10.18 5.69 9.06
N GLY A 89 -10.76 5.86 10.26
CA GLY A 89 -11.66 6.98 10.57
C GLY A 89 -12.97 6.95 9.77
N LEU A 90 -13.38 5.77 9.29
CA LEU A 90 -14.61 5.58 8.52
C LEU A 90 -15.79 5.28 9.48
N PRO A 91 -17.01 5.73 9.16
CA PRO A 91 -18.19 5.44 9.97
C PRO A 91 -18.44 3.93 10.00
N THR A 92 -18.72 3.34 11.16
CA THR A 92 -18.92 1.88 11.31
C THR A 92 -20.32 1.45 10.91
#